data_AF-A0A7X4WF13-F1
#
_entry.id   AF-A0A7X4WF13-F1
#
_cell.length_a   1.000
_cell.length_b   1.000
_cell.length_c   1.000
_cell.angle_alpha   90.00
_cell.angle_beta   90.00
_cell.angle_gamma   90.00
#
_symmetry.space_group_name_H-M   'P 1'
#
loop_
_entity.id
_entity.type
_entity.pdbx_description
1 polymer ?
#
loop_
_entity_poly.entity_id
_entity_poly.type
_entity_poly.pdbx_seq_one_letter_code
_entity_poly.pdbx_strand_id
1 'polypeptide(L)'
;MEKNAQIGQIDARLVQAARLVPQQVGQVKLSKTQLRVLQAMTKGEQVTPSQIAERCDLSNSWASTLLRRLSEKAYVTRQAFACPAGGVEYVYVIA
;
A
#
# COMPACT_ATOMS: atom_id res chain seq x y z
N MET A 1 -12.15 4.63 21.45
CA MET A 1 -11.96 3.74 20.27
C MET A 1 -10.52 3.26 20.28
N GLU A 2 -10.28 2.11 20.92
CA GLU A 2 -8.94 1.53 21.03
C GLU A 2 -8.52 0.90 19.70
N LYS A 3 -7.51 1.47 19.03
CA LYS A 3 -6.73 0.76 18.02
C LYS A 3 -5.47 0.22 18.66
N ASN A 4 -5.61 -0.75 19.56
CA ASN A 4 -4.51 -1.62 19.93
C ASN A 4 -4.46 -2.72 18.88
N ALA A 5 -3.71 -2.48 17.79
CA ALA A 5 -3.13 -3.60 17.07
C ALA A 5 -2.31 -4.37 18.11
N GLN A 6 -2.78 -5.56 18.50
CA GLN A 6 -1.99 -6.45 19.34
C GLN A 6 -0.70 -6.72 18.56
N ILE A 7 0.36 -6.00 18.91
CA ILE A 7 1.71 -6.40 18.57
C ILE A 7 1.94 -7.64 19.45
N GLY A 8 1.43 -8.79 18.98
CA GLY A 8 1.79 -10.08 19.56
C GLY A 8 3.31 -10.15 19.63
N GLN A 9 3.86 -10.90 20.60
CA GLN A 9 5.31 -11.04 20.74
C GLN A 9 5.91 -11.44 19.38
N ILE A 10 6.63 -10.51 18.76
CA ILE A 10 7.37 -10.77 17.52
C ILE A 10 8.51 -11.70 17.91
N ASP A 11 8.67 -12.81 17.18
CA ASP A 11 9.74 -13.76 17.42
C ASP A 11 11.10 -13.03 17.51
N ALA A 12 11.85 -13.29 18.58
CA ALA A 12 13.15 -12.66 18.80
C ALA A 12 14.12 -12.92 17.63
N ARG A 13 13.99 -14.06 16.94
CA ARG A 13 14.77 -14.41 15.75
C ARG A 13 14.44 -13.50 14.57
N LEU A 14 13.17 -13.12 14.38
CA LEU A 14 12.76 -12.15 13.34
C LEU A 14 13.35 -10.77 13.64
N VAL A 15 13.32 -10.35 14.90
CA VAL A 15 13.92 -9.07 15.33
C VAL A 15 15.44 -9.07 15.10
N GLN A 16 16.12 -10.16 15.45
CA GLN A 16 17.56 -10.30 15.23
C GLN A 16 17.90 -10.29 13.73
N ALA A 17 17.16 -11.05 12.90
CA ALA A 17 17.35 -11.08 11.46
C ALA A 17 17.15 -9.68 10.84
N ALA A 18 16.09 -8.96 11.21
CA ALA A 18 15.83 -7.60 10.74
C ALA A 18 16.97 -6.61 11.07
N ARG A 19 17.61 -6.78 12.24
CA ARG A 19 18.77 -5.97 12.64
C ARG A 19 20.02 -6.25 11.82
N LEU A 20 20.17 -7.46 11.27
CA LEU A 20 21.30 -7.82 10.40
C LEU A 20 21.20 -7.18 9.01
N VAL A 21 19.97 -6.88 8.55
CA VAL A 21 19.72 -6.38 7.19
C VAL A 21 18.81 -5.12 7.15
N PRO A 22 19.19 -4.03 7.85
CA PRO A 22 18.32 -2.86 8.02
C PRO A 22 17.95 -2.18 6.69
N GLN A 23 18.84 -2.23 5.69
CA GLN A 23 18.57 -1.68 4.36
C GLN A 23 17.46 -2.46 3.65
N GLN A 24 17.49 -3.80 3.71
CA GLN A 24 16.44 -4.65 3.12
C GLN A 24 15.11 -4.43 3.83
N VAL A 25 15.13 -4.30 5.16
CA VAL A 25 13.93 -3.95 5.93
C VAL A 25 13.37 -2.60 5.48
N GLY A 26 14.21 -1.61 5.20
CA GLY A 26 13.80 -0.32 4.65
C GLY A 26 13.09 -0.42 3.30
N GLN A 27 13.46 -1.39 2.47
CA GLN A 27 12.83 -1.61 1.16
C GLN A 27 11.39 -2.10 1.29
N VAL A 28 11.06 -2.88 2.33
CA VAL A 28 9.68 -3.35 2.56
C VAL A 28 8.90 -2.47 3.53
N LYS A 29 9.58 -1.72 4.41
CA LYS A 29 8.93 -0.86 5.41
C LYS A 29 7.99 0.14 4.77
N LEU A 30 6.78 0.23 5.33
CA LEU A 30 5.75 1.16 4.91
C LEU A 30 5.75 2.42 5.77
N SER A 31 5.48 3.56 5.13
CA SER A 31 5.19 4.81 5.84
C SER A 31 3.79 4.76 6.46
N LYS A 32 3.52 5.67 7.40
CA LYS A 32 2.19 5.80 8.04
C LYS A 32 1.08 6.02 7.01
N THR A 33 1.34 6.85 5.99
CA THR A 33 0.37 7.13 4.93
C THR A 33 0.17 5.93 4.01
N GLN A 34 1.22 5.18 3.69
CA GLN A 34 1.11 3.94 2.92
C GLN A 34 0.25 2.90 3.65
N LEU A 35 0.43 2.75 4.97
CA LEU A 35 -0.43 1.89 5.79
C LEU A 35 -1.89 2.36 5.80
N ARG A 36 -2.13 3.68 5.91
CA ARG A 36 -3.49 4.25 5.84
C ARG A 36 -4.18 3.92 4.51
N VAL A 37 -3.45 4.03 3.39
CA VAL A 37 -3.97 3.66 2.06
C VAL A 37 -4.32 2.18 2.00
N LEU A 38 -3.44 1.28 2.46
CA LEU A 38 -3.74 -0.16 2.49
C LEU A 38 -4.95 -0.49 3.38
N GLN A 39 -5.09 0.19 4.52
CA GLN A 39 -6.24 0.00 5.41
C GLN A 39 -7.56 0.50 4.82
N ALA A 40 -7.52 1.41 3.84
CA ALA A 40 -8.69 1.92 3.15
C ALA A 40 -9.10 1.07 1.93
N MET A 41 -8.31 0.04 1.60
CA MET A 41 -8.58 -0.91 0.54
C MET A 41 -9.20 -2.19 1.11
N THR A 42 -10.22 -2.71 0.45
CA THR A 42 -10.75 -4.04 0.77
C THR A 42 -9.98 -5.11 0.00
N LYS A 43 -9.74 -6.27 0.60
CA LYS A 43 -9.07 -7.38 -0.08
C LYS A 43 -9.88 -7.83 -1.32
N GLY A 44 -9.21 -8.00 -2.46
CA GLY A 44 -9.85 -8.34 -3.74
C GLY A 44 -10.58 -7.19 -4.44
N GLU A 45 -10.70 -6.02 -3.82
CA GLU A 45 -11.29 -4.84 -4.43
C GLU A 45 -10.29 -4.17 -5.38
N GLN A 46 -10.73 -3.86 -6.60
CA GLN A 46 -9.98 -3.02 -7.52
C GLN A 46 -10.29 -1.55 -7.23
N VAL A 47 -9.25 -0.76 -6.96
CA VAL A 47 -9.38 0.66 -6.68
C VAL A 47 -8.57 1.50 -7.65
N THR A 48 -9.10 2.68 -7.99
CA THR A 48 -8.38 3.71 -8.74
C THR A 48 -7.71 4.71 -7.79
N PRO A 49 -6.71 5.49 -8.27
CA PRO A 49 -6.14 6.59 -7.50
C PRO A 49 -7.16 7.62 -7.03
N SER A 50 -8.21 7.92 -7.82
CA SER A 50 -9.26 8.86 -7.45
C SER A 50 -10.10 8.36 -6.27
N GLN A 51 -10.47 7.08 -6.25
CA GLN A 51 -11.20 6.49 -5.13
C GLN A 51 -10.39 6.51 -3.84
N ILE A 52 -9.09 6.23 -3.90
CA ILE A 52 -8.20 6.30 -2.73
C ILE A 52 -7.98 7.74 -2.27
N ALA A 53 -7.87 8.68 -3.21
CA ALA A 53 -7.78 10.10 -2.89
C ALA A 53 -8.98 10.57 -2.06
N GLU A 54 -10.20 10.16 -2.45
CA GLU A 54 -11.43 10.44 -1.70
C GLU A 54 -11.44 9.75 -0.33
N ARG A 55 -11.17 8.44 -0.27
CA ARG A 55 -11.21 7.66 0.99
C ARG A 55 -10.18 8.12 2.03
N CYS A 56 -9.01 8.58 1.57
CA CYS A 56 -7.90 8.93 2.45
C CYS A 56 -7.71 10.44 2.64
N ASP A 57 -8.53 11.29 2.01
CA ASP A 57 -8.38 12.74 1.96
C ASP A 57 -6.98 13.14 1.48
N LEU A 58 -6.65 12.72 0.25
CA LEU A 58 -5.36 12.96 -0.41
C LEU A 58 -5.59 13.62 -1.77
N SER A 59 -4.58 14.29 -2.31
CA SER A 59 -4.62 14.66 -3.72
C SER A 59 -4.51 13.42 -4.61
N ASN A 60 -5.13 13.46 -5.79
CA ASN A 60 -5.11 12.35 -6.74
C ASN A 60 -3.67 11.99 -7.17
N SER A 61 -2.82 12.98 -7.43
CA SER A 61 -1.40 12.77 -7.76
C SER A 61 -0.62 12.07 -6.63
N TRP A 62 -0.93 12.40 -5.37
CA TRP A 62 -0.32 11.78 -4.21
C TRP A 62 -0.83 10.35 -4.01
N ALA A 63 -2.13 10.11 -4.14
CA ALA A 63 -2.71 8.77 -4.08
C ALA A 63 -2.11 7.84 -5.15
N SER A 64 -1.98 8.34 -6.40
CA SER A 64 -1.33 7.61 -7.49
C SER A 64 0.12 7.25 -7.18
N THR A 65 0.89 8.20 -6.62
CA THR A 65 2.27 7.96 -6.20
C THR A 65 2.36 6.92 -5.09
N LEU A 66 1.47 6.98 -4.08
CA LEU A 66 1.45 6.01 -2.99
C LEU A 66 1.11 4.60 -3.47
N LEU A 67 0.09 4.45 -4.31
CA LEU A 67 -0.32 3.16 -4.87
C LEU A 67 0.77 2.55 -5.74
N ARG A 68 1.43 3.36 -6.57
CA ARG A 68 2.61 2.91 -7.33
C ARG A 68 3.72 2.40 -6.40
N ARG A 69 4.09 3.16 -5.36
CA ARG A 69 5.12 2.74 -4.38
C ARG A 69 4.72 1.47 -3.61
N LEU A 70 3.44 1.30 -3.31
CA LEU A 70 2.93 0.06 -2.70
C LEU A 70 3.08 -1.12 -3.65
N SER A 71 2.87 -0.91 -4.95
CA SER A 71 3.06 -1.94 -5.97
C SER A 71 4.53 -2.30 -6.16
N GLU A 72 5.43 -1.31 -6.18
CA GLU A 72 6.89 -1.53 -6.23
C GLU A 72 7.41 -2.32 -5.02
N LYS A 73 6.72 -2.22 -3.88
CA LYS A 73 6.98 -3.01 -2.66
C LYS A 73 6.19 -4.33 -2.59
N ALA A 74 5.50 -4.70 -3.67
CA ALA A 74 4.68 -5.92 -3.80
C ALA A 74 3.52 -6.06 -2.79
N TYR A 75 3.02 -4.95 -2.22
CA TYR A 75 1.82 -4.98 -1.35
C TYR A 75 0.51 -4.94 -2.14
N VAL A 76 0.53 -4.45 -3.37
CA VAL A 76 -0.64 -4.40 -4.28
C VAL A 76 -0.22 -4.77 -5.69
N THR A 77 -1.14 -5.38 -6.43
CA THR A 77 -0.97 -5.61 -7.87
C THR A 77 -1.51 -4.41 -8.63
N ARG A 78 -0.71 -3.86 -9.56
CA ARG A 78 -1.10 -2.77 -10.46
C ARG A 78 -1.49 -3.35 -11.81
N GLN A 79 -2.65 -2.95 -12.33
CA GLN A 79 -3.13 -3.32 -13.65
C GLN A 79 -3.40 -2.07 -14.47
N ALA A 80 -3.15 -2.15 -15.78
CA ALA A 80 -3.34 -1.06 -16.73
C ALA A 80 -4.50 -1.43 -17.66
N PHE A 81 -5.49 -0.55 -17.76
CA PHE A 81 -6.63 -0.71 -18.64
C PHE A 81 -6.65 0.41 -19.67
N ALA A 82 -6.85 0.05 -20.94
CA ALA A 82 -7.05 1.04 -21.99
C ALA A 82 -8.45 1.65 -21.82
N CYS A 83 -8.53 2.98 -21.73
CA CYS A 83 -9.81 3.66 -21.67
C CYS A 83 -10.43 3.74 -23.07
N PRO A 84 -11.75 3.47 -23.23
CA PRO A 84 -12.43 3.61 -24.51
C PRO A 84 -12.35 5.02 -25.11
N ALA A 85 -12.26 6.05 -24.26
CA ALA A 85 -12.09 7.45 -24.66
C ALA A 85 -10.62 7.84 -24.97
N GLY A 86 -9.70 6.88 -24.97
CA GLY A 86 -8.26 7.10 -25.06
C GLY A 86 -7.59 7.22 -23.70
N GLY A 87 -6.30 6.89 -23.65
CA GLY A 87 -5.49 6.88 -22.42
C GLY A 87 -5.46 5.54 -21.69
N VAL A 88 -4.77 5.53 -20.55
CA VAL A 88 -4.61 4.35 -19.70
C VAL A 88 -5.06 4.70 -18.29
N GLU A 89 -6.00 3.93 -17.76
CA GLU A 89 -6.38 3.97 -16.35
C GLU A 89 -5.65 2.85 -15.59
N TYR A 90 -5.16 3.18 -14.39
CA TYR A 90 -4.50 2.20 -13.53
C TYR A 90 -5.40 1.86 -12.36
N VAL A 91 -5.59 0.56 -12.13
CA VAL A 91 -6.26 0.03 -10.95
C VAL A 91 -5.28 -0.78 -10.11
N TYR A 92 -5.59 -0.88 -8.82
CA TYR A 92 -4.76 -1.55 -7.82
C TYR A 92 -5.62 -2.49 -6.99
N VAL A 93 -5.09 -3.66 -6.65
CA VAL A 93 -5.79 -4.66 -5.84
C VAL A 93 -4.84 -5.29 -4.81
N ILE A 94 -5.37 -5.56 -3.61
CA ILE A 94 -4.70 -6.41 -2.61
C ILE A 94 -5.10 -7.87 -2.90
N ALA A 95 -4.10 -8.70 -3.24
CA ALA A 95 -4.26 -10.14 -3.46
C ALA A 95 -4.47 -10.92 -2.14
#